data_AF-A0A842P551-F1
#
_entry.id   AF-A0A842P551-F1
#
_cell.length_a   1.000
_cell.length_b   1.000
_cell.length_c   1.000
_cell.angle_alpha   90.00
_cell.angle_beta   90.00
_cell.angle_gamma   90.00
#
_symmetry.space_group_name_H-M   'P 1'
#
loop_
_entity.id
_entity.type
_entity.pdbx_description
1 polymer ?
#
loop_
_entity_poly.entity_id
_entity_poly.type
_entity_poly.pdbx_seq_one_letter_code
_entity_poly.pdbx_strand_id
1 'polypeptide(L)'
;MGEDELTDSYADEVAASMAAEAEARLAEVVNPDEEARFASLSLIELVSSGGGPDLVGAIMVRLGEVRAALVGHGGAVVVDNSKV
;
A
#
# COMPACT_ATOMS: atom_id res chain seq x y z
N MET A 1 0.94 -18.08 30.79
CA MET A 1 0.31 -17.67 29.54
C MET A 1 -1.13 -17.33 29.87
N GLY A 2 -1.44 -16.03 29.89
CA GLY A 2 -2.81 -15.58 30.08
C GLY A 2 -3.60 -15.77 28.78
N GLU A 3 -4.92 -15.83 28.88
CA GLU A 3 -5.80 -15.92 27.70
C GLU A 3 -5.57 -14.74 26.72
N ASP A 4 -5.20 -13.57 27.26
CA ASP A 4 -4.87 -12.38 26.48
C ASP A 4 -3.59 -12.57 25.64
N GLU A 5 -2.52 -13.13 26.22
CA GLU A 5 -1.24 -13.37 25.53
C GLU A 5 -1.39 -14.37 24.37
N LEU A 6 -2.25 -15.38 24.55
CA LEU A 6 -2.56 -16.33 23.49
C LEU A 6 -3.39 -15.66 22.38
N THR A 7 -4.39 -14.86 22.76
CA THR A 7 -5.24 -14.12 21.80
C THR A 7 -4.41 -13.16 20.95
N ASP A 8 -3.51 -12.41 21.57
CA ASP A 8 -2.60 -11.48 20.88
C ASP A 8 -1.69 -12.24 19.90
N SER A 9 -1.12 -13.38 20.32
CA SER A 9 -0.25 -14.17 19.44
C SER A 9 -0.98 -14.70 18.19
N TYR A 10 -2.25 -15.09 18.33
CA TYR A 10 -3.07 -15.51 17.20
C TYR A 10 -3.43 -14.33 16.29
N ALA A 11 -3.72 -13.16 16.85
CA ALA A 11 -4.01 -11.96 16.07
C ALA A 11 -2.80 -11.56 15.21
N ASP A 12 -1.59 -11.62 15.78
CA ASP A 12 -0.34 -11.33 15.07
C ASP A 12 -0.07 -12.34 13.94
N GLU A 13 -0.31 -13.63 14.18
CA GLU A 13 -0.14 -14.68 13.16
C GLU A 13 -1.12 -14.47 11.99
N VAL A 14 -2.38 -14.15 12.29
CA VAL A 14 -3.40 -13.87 11.26
C VAL A 14 -3.03 -12.60 10.48
N ALA A 15 -2.60 -11.54 11.15
CA ALA A 15 -2.16 -10.30 10.48
C ALA A 15 -0.97 -10.57 9.53
N ALA A 16 0.03 -11.32 9.99
CA ALA A 16 1.17 -11.71 9.16
C ALA A 16 0.76 -12.55 7.94
N SER A 17 -0.18 -13.49 8.13
CA SER A 17 -0.69 -14.30 7.03
C SER A 17 -1.47 -13.47 6.01
N MET A 18 -2.28 -12.50 6.44
CA MET A 18 -3.00 -11.60 5.54
C MET A 18 -2.04 -10.67 4.77
N ALA A 19 -1.03 -10.13 5.43
CA ALA A 19 -0.01 -9.29 4.80
C ALA A 19 0.73 -10.05 3.68
N ALA A 20 1.13 -11.29 3.95
CA ALA A 20 1.82 -12.12 2.98
C ALA A 20 0.95 -12.45 1.75
N GLU A 21 -0.35 -12.72 1.96
CA GLU A 21 -1.28 -12.99 0.86
C GLU A 21 -1.54 -11.75 0.00
N ALA A 22 -1.67 -10.58 0.63
CA ALA A 22 -1.84 -9.31 -0.05
C ALA A 22 -0.61 -8.97 -0.92
N GLU A 23 0.60 -9.18 -0.39
CA GLU A 23 1.85 -8.98 -1.14
C GLU A 23 1.94 -9.94 -2.34
N ALA A 24 1.63 -11.22 -2.14
CA ALA A 24 1.62 -12.21 -3.22
C ALA A 24 0.65 -11.83 -4.35
N ARG A 25 -0.58 -11.41 -4.01
CA ARG A 25 -1.56 -10.94 -5.00
C ARG A 25 -1.09 -9.71 -5.77
N LEU A 26 -0.46 -8.75 -5.09
CA LEU A 26 0.07 -7.56 -5.75
C LEU A 26 1.21 -7.92 -6.70
N ALA A 27 2.12 -8.81 -6.30
CA ALA A 27 3.25 -9.25 -7.13
C ALA A 27 2.83 -9.87 -8.48
N GLU A 28 1.63 -10.45 -8.57
CA GLU A 28 1.10 -11.00 -9.82
C GLU A 28 0.66 -9.93 -10.83
N VAL A 29 0.35 -8.71 -10.37
CA VAL A 29 -0.30 -7.68 -11.20
C VAL A 29 0.51 -6.40 -11.36
N VAL A 30 1.55 -6.19 -10.53
CA VAL A 30 2.40 -4.99 -10.58
C VAL A 30 3.69 -5.23 -11.36
N ASN A 31 4.24 -4.16 -11.93
CA ASN A 31 5.58 -4.18 -12.52
C ASN A 31 6.61 -3.80 -11.45
N PRO A 32 7.58 -4.67 -11.11
CA PRO A 32 8.56 -4.41 -10.05
C PRO A 32 9.46 -3.20 -10.31
N ASP A 33 9.80 -2.90 -11.57
CA ASP A 33 10.61 -1.73 -11.92
C ASP A 33 9.83 -0.43 -11.70
N GLU A 34 8.53 -0.46 -12.00
CA GLU A 34 7.64 0.68 -11.82
C GLU A 34 7.33 0.91 -10.33
N GLU A 35 7.14 -0.17 -9.56
CA GLU A 35 7.04 -0.14 -8.09
C GLU A 35 8.25 0.56 -7.47
N ALA A 36 9.46 0.12 -7.82
CA ALA A 36 10.69 0.69 -7.29
C ALA A 36 10.82 2.17 -7.64
N ARG A 37 10.47 2.55 -8.88
CA ARG A 37 10.43 3.95 -9.32
C ARG A 37 9.48 4.77 -8.44
N PHE A 38 8.22 4.36 -8.31
CA PHE A 38 7.22 5.10 -7.51
C PHE A 38 7.55 5.15 -6.02
N ALA A 39 8.11 4.08 -5.47
CA ALA A 39 8.54 4.02 -4.07
C ALA A 39 9.70 4.98 -3.80
N SER A 40 10.56 5.25 -4.79
CA SER A 40 11.68 6.18 -4.68
C SER A 40 11.28 7.67 -4.75
N LEU A 41 10.08 7.99 -5.28
CA LEU A 41 9.63 9.37 -5.41
C LEU A 41 9.27 9.99 -4.04
N SER A 42 9.65 11.25 -3.84
CA SER A 42 9.25 12.04 -2.68
C SER A 42 7.81 12.56 -2.86
N LEU A 43 6.92 12.16 -1.95
CA LEU A 43 5.55 12.68 -1.93
C LEU A 43 5.52 14.19 -1.65
N ILE A 44 6.41 14.69 -0.80
CA ILE A 44 6.50 16.12 -0.48
C ILE A 44 6.85 16.93 -1.73
N GLU A 45 7.83 16.47 -2.51
CA GLU A 45 8.23 17.16 -3.74
C GLU A 45 7.14 17.08 -4.81
N LEU A 46 6.48 15.93 -4.96
CA LEU A 46 5.37 15.76 -5.89
C LEU A 46 4.20 16.69 -5.54
N VAL A 47 3.84 16.82 -4.27
CA VAL A 47 2.78 17.75 -3.83
C VAL A 47 3.24 19.21 -3.99
N SER A 48 4.47 19.54 -3.59
CA SER A 48 5.02 20.90 -3.69
C SER A 48 5.14 21.39 -5.13
N SER A 49 5.33 20.47 -6.09
CA SER A 49 5.41 20.77 -7.52
C SER A 49 4.05 20.93 -8.20
N GLY A 50 2.96 20.93 -7.42
CA GLY A 50 1.58 21.07 -7.94
C GLY A 50 0.89 19.74 -8.25
N GLY A 51 1.39 18.63 -7.72
CA GLY A 51 0.93 17.29 -8.07
C GLY A 51 1.46 16.84 -9.42
N GLY A 52 0.99 15.68 -9.89
CA GLY A 52 1.42 15.14 -11.18
C GLY A 52 0.89 13.73 -11.45
N PRO A 53 1.09 13.20 -12.66
CA PRO A 53 0.62 11.88 -13.05
C PRO A 53 1.21 10.77 -12.17
N ASP A 54 2.41 10.99 -11.62
CA ASP A 54 3.10 10.03 -10.75
C ASP A 54 2.61 10.06 -9.29
N LEU A 55 1.84 11.06 -8.86
CA LEU A 55 1.43 11.21 -7.45
C LEU A 55 0.54 10.05 -6.98
N VAL A 56 -0.43 9.64 -7.81
CA VAL A 56 -1.31 8.51 -7.47
C VAL A 56 -0.51 7.21 -7.41
N GLY A 57 0.39 6.96 -8.36
CA GLY A 57 1.27 5.79 -8.35
C GLY A 57 2.14 5.76 -7.09
N ALA A 58 2.78 6.89 -6.75
CA ALA A 58 3.59 7.02 -5.54
C ALA A 58 2.79 6.79 -4.24
N ILE A 59 1.51 7.18 -4.18
CA ILE A 59 0.65 6.87 -3.04
C ILE A 59 0.31 5.38 -3.02
N MET A 60 -0.13 4.82 -4.15
CA MET A 60 -0.60 3.44 -4.26
C MET A 60 0.44 2.43 -3.79
N VAL A 61 1.72 2.59 -4.16
CA VAL A 61 2.80 1.68 -3.73
C VAL A 61 3.05 1.65 -2.22
N ARG A 62 2.54 2.63 -1.46
CA ARG A 62 2.68 2.73 0.00
C ARG A 62 1.47 2.21 0.78
N LEU A 63 0.41 1.76 0.10
CA LEU A 63 -0.85 1.34 0.73
C LEU A 63 -0.90 -0.13 1.16
N GLY A 64 0.08 -0.97 0.78
CA GLY A 64 0.18 -2.37 1.23
C GLY A 64 -1.12 -3.17 1.02
N GLU A 65 -1.64 -3.78 2.08
CA GLU A 65 -2.89 -4.57 2.08
C GLU A 65 -4.10 -3.80 1.54
N VAL A 66 -4.19 -2.49 1.82
CA VAL A 66 -5.28 -1.64 1.31
C VAL A 66 -5.23 -1.59 -0.21
N ARG A 67 -4.03 -1.55 -0.80
CA ARG A 67 -3.88 -1.60 -2.25
C ARG A 67 -4.37 -2.93 -2.81
N ALA A 68 -4.03 -4.05 -2.19
CA ALA A 68 -4.46 -5.38 -2.63
C ALA A 68 -5.99 -5.47 -2.66
N ALA A 69 -6.67 -4.93 -1.64
CA ALA A 69 -8.12 -4.86 -1.59
C ALA A 69 -8.72 -3.98 -2.70
N LEU A 70 -8.11 -2.82 -2.97
CA LEU A 70 -8.53 -1.91 -4.05
C LEU A 70 -8.37 -2.56 -5.43
N VAL A 71 -7.18 -3.09 -5.74
CA VAL A 71 -6.88 -3.69 -7.06
C VAL A 71 -7.78 -4.89 -7.32
N GLY A 72 -8.04 -5.74 -6.31
CA GLY A 72 -8.94 -6.89 -6.44
C GLY A 72 -10.38 -6.55 -6.80
N HIS A 73 -10.84 -5.31 -6.52
CA HIS A 73 -12.17 -4.82 -6.85
C HIS A 73 -12.17 -3.78 -7.99
N GLY A 74 -11.03 -3.58 -8.67
CA GLY A 74 -10.87 -2.54 -9.70
C GLY A 74 -10.93 -1.10 -9.17
N GLY A 75 -10.74 -0.93 -7.86
CA GLY A 75 -10.71 0.36 -7.19
C GLY A 75 -9.39 1.10 -7.37
N ALA A 76 -9.43 2.42 -7.15
CA ALA A 76 -8.28 3.31 -7.20
C ALA A 76 -8.46 4.46 -6.19
N VAL A 77 -7.43 5.29 -6.06
CA VAL A 77 -7.48 6.52 -5.26
C VAL A 77 -7.52 7.73 -6.18
N VAL A 78 -8.25 8.77 -5.76
CA VAL A 78 -8.26 10.08 -6.40
C VAL A 78 -7.73 11.11 -5.38
N VAL A 79 -6.78 11.94 -5.80
CA VAL A 79 -6.27 13.05 -4.98
C VAL A 79 -7.10 14.30 -5.32
N ASP A 80 -8.00 14.68 -4.42
CA ASP A 80 -8.85 15.88 -4.57
C ASP A 80 -8.11 17.15 -4.12
N ASN A 81 -7.38 17.06 -3.01
CA ASN A 81 -6.57 18.16 -2.49
C ASN A 81 -5.24 17.63 -1.94
N SER A 82 -4.18 18.41 -2.10
CA SER A 82 -2.89 18.13 -1.48
C SER A 82 -2.23 19.43 -1.01
N LYS A 83 -1.59 19.36 0.15
CA LYS A 83 -0.84 20.45 0.78
C LYS A 83 0.29 19.84 1.61
N VAL A 84 1.40 20.55 1.70
CA VAL A 84 2.52 20.22 2.60
C VAL A 84 2.34 21.01 3.88
#